data_AF-A0A956KIE8-F1
#
_entry.id   AF-A0A956KIE8-F1
#
_cell.length_a   1.000
_cell.length_b   1.000
_cell.length_c   1.000
_cell.angle_alpha   90.00
_cell.angle_beta   90.00
_cell.angle_gamma   90.00
#
_symmetry.space_group_name_H-M   'P 1'
#
loop_
_entity.id
_entity.type
_entity.pdbx_description
1 polymer ?
#
loop_
_entity_poly.entity_id
_entity_poly.type
_entity_poly.pdbx_seq_one_letter_code
_entity_poly.pdbx_strand_id
1 'polypeptide(L)'
;MSEPQEDPAPPEEDGTEEADLADGFQLATFAGSKGRLGAFRVSEILRRAESGDALIDLLTPQDANELLLLLRGESVVDWYRLDYDTEADSRRLLALNSLDWDDPNDRKRVEALRASAVEYLRRVLKLHVDEVVADTAPFVQLPLMASGKLGTRKQQRNSCTLLKVMHILYHLDARELRTQLALSDTDLFESVEQSVLEVFDQLRAMGAPVVEFQWSRKTRDSLVTKMLVKRETSAARVFDRLRFRLIVKERGDILPTLRTMLRKLIPFNYVVPGQSVNSLVGTHKLDQIGPSPLATNEGRGADLNEFSGANFRVINFIADLPVRVDQLVDPEQIDAQRGNVVFVLVEFQILDIATAQSNEQGESSHSAYKTRQHARVRERMLRAPTEGKNKNGNKTEAPPEPKADDMLGRV
;
A
#
# COMPACT_ATOMS: atom_id res chain seq x y z
N MET A 1 65.92 37.62 36.27
CA MET A 1 65.11 38.15 35.16
C MET A 1 64.68 36.97 34.32
N SER A 2 63.54 36.38 34.69
CA SER A 2 62.84 35.36 33.89
C SER A 2 61.49 35.14 34.56
N GLU A 3 60.45 35.73 33.98
CA GLU A 3 59.03 35.48 34.29
C GLU A 3 58.66 34.05 33.82
N PRO A 4 57.79 33.32 34.55
CA PRO A 4 57.12 32.15 34.01
C PRO A 4 55.85 32.56 33.26
N GLN A 5 55.74 32.09 32.02
CA GLN A 5 54.57 32.21 31.14
C GLN A 5 53.34 31.52 31.74
N GLU A 6 52.24 32.26 31.88
CA GLU A 6 50.88 31.71 31.95
C GLU A 6 50.40 31.45 30.52
N ASP A 7 50.12 30.18 30.19
CA ASP A 7 49.44 29.80 28.95
C ASP A 7 47.95 30.18 29.02
N PRO A 8 47.40 30.89 28.01
CA PRO A 8 45.98 31.21 27.96
C PRO A 8 45.16 30.00 27.50
N ALA A 9 44.04 29.76 28.20
CA ALA A 9 43.03 28.78 27.85
C ALA A 9 42.47 29.02 26.43
N PRO A 10 42.18 27.95 25.65
CA PRO A 10 41.57 28.09 24.34
C PRO A 10 40.10 28.58 24.44
N PRO A 11 39.61 29.30 23.42
CA PRO A 11 38.28 29.92 23.46
C PRO A 11 37.17 28.87 23.39
N GLU A 12 36.07 29.16 24.09
CA GLU A 12 34.80 28.42 24.03
C GLU A 12 34.27 28.46 22.58
N GLU A 13 34.23 27.29 21.93
CA GLU A 13 33.51 27.11 20.67
C GLU A 13 32.00 27.10 20.98
N ASP A 14 31.33 28.15 20.52
CA ASP A 14 29.88 28.31 20.46
C ASP A 14 29.30 27.21 19.56
N GLY A 15 28.90 26.10 20.21
CA GLY A 15 28.19 24.98 19.61
C GLY A 15 26.80 25.43 19.16
N THR A 16 26.75 26.03 17.98
CA THR A 16 25.52 26.17 17.21
C THR A 16 25.08 24.76 16.78
N GLU A 17 24.18 24.16 17.56
CA GLU A 17 23.42 22.97 17.16
C GLU A 17 22.59 23.32 15.92
N GLU A 18 23.19 23.09 14.76
CA GLU A 18 22.52 23.00 13.48
C GLU A 18 21.53 21.83 13.58
N ALA A 19 20.24 22.15 13.68
CA ALA A 19 19.17 21.19 13.75
C ALA A 19 19.16 20.34 12.46
N ASP A 20 19.56 19.07 12.59
CA ASP A 20 19.39 18.00 11.61
C ASP A 20 17.91 17.86 11.19
N LEU A 21 17.51 18.65 10.20
CA LEU A 21 16.27 18.54 9.45
C LEU A 21 16.59 17.96 8.07
N ALA A 22 16.87 16.67 8.04
CA ALA A 22 17.01 15.92 6.79
C ALA A 22 16.32 14.55 6.89
N ASP A 23 14.99 14.52 6.79
CA ASP A 23 14.35 13.36 6.16
C ASP A 23 14.66 13.46 4.66
N GLY A 24 15.58 12.63 4.19
CA GLY A 24 16.00 12.58 2.78
C GLY A 24 14.88 12.11 1.86
N PHE A 25 14.00 13.04 1.45
CA PHE A 25 13.24 12.88 0.22
C PHE A 25 14.21 13.06 -0.95
N GLN A 26 14.48 11.99 -1.69
CA GLN A 26 15.27 12.10 -2.91
C GLN A 26 14.36 12.59 -4.05
N LEU A 27 14.57 13.84 -4.46
CA LEU A 27 14.11 14.34 -5.76
C LEU A 27 14.94 13.64 -6.85
N ALA A 28 14.31 12.78 -7.63
CA ALA A 28 15.01 12.11 -8.74
C ALA A 28 15.42 13.14 -9.81
N THR A 29 16.72 13.23 -10.08
CA THR A 29 17.28 13.90 -11.27
C THR A 29 17.68 12.84 -12.29
N PHE A 30 17.25 13.03 -13.53
CA PHE A 30 17.17 11.97 -14.54
C PHE A 30 18.48 11.80 -15.31
N ALA A 31 19.11 10.63 -15.18
CA ALA A 31 20.12 10.14 -16.11
C ALA A 31 19.73 8.71 -16.54
N GLY A 32 19.48 8.52 -17.84
CA GLY A 32 18.99 7.25 -18.38
C GLY A 32 19.95 6.09 -18.13
N SER A 33 19.50 5.08 -17.39
CA SER A 33 20.25 3.83 -17.20
C SER A 33 19.85 2.81 -18.27
N LYS A 34 20.84 2.14 -18.85
CA LYS A 34 20.65 1.02 -19.78
C LYS A 34 20.58 -0.30 -18.99
N GLY A 35 19.55 -1.10 -19.20
CA GLY A 35 19.73 -2.53 -19.48
C GLY A 35 19.46 -3.58 -18.38
N ARG A 36 18.67 -3.31 -17.34
CA ARG A 36 18.02 -4.38 -16.55
C ARG A 36 16.51 -4.29 -16.78
N LEU A 37 15.86 -5.39 -17.19
CA LEU A 37 14.40 -5.42 -17.25
C LEU A 37 13.87 -5.36 -15.81
N GLY A 38 12.89 -4.49 -15.54
CA GLY A 38 12.40 -4.24 -14.19
C GLY A 38 11.64 -5.42 -13.56
N ALA A 39 11.35 -5.31 -12.26
CA ALA A 39 10.53 -6.23 -11.45
C ALA A 39 9.24 -6.71 -12.13
N PHE A 40 8.62 -5.86 -12.96
CA PHE A 40 7.33 -6.12 -13.60
C PHE A 40 7.46 -6.34 -15.11
N ARG A 41 8.44 -7.14 -15.55
CA ARG A 41 8.71 -7.45 -16.96
C ARG A 41 7.45 -7.76 -17.80
N VAL A 42 6.49 -8.50 -17.24
CA VAL A 42 5.26 -8.89 -17.95
C VAL A 42 4.28 -7.72 -18.07
N SER A 43 4.12 -6.94 -17.00
CA SER A 43 3.37 -5.68 -17.05
C SER A 43 4.03 -4.65 -17.98
N GLU A 44 5.33 -4.74 -18.23
CA GLU A 44 6.09 -3.92 -19.19
C GLU A 44 5.67 -4.14 -20.65
N ILE A 45 5.22 -5.34 -20.97
CA ILE A 45 4.69 -5.70 -22.29
C ILE A 45 3.28 -5.10 -22.46
N LEU A 46 2.42 -5.21 -21.44
CA LEU A 46 1.12 -4.51 -21.43
C LEU A 46 1.30 -2.99 -21.58
N ARG A 47 2.29 -2.44 -20.87
CA ARG A 47 2.65 -1.02 -20.87
C ARG A 47 2.99 -0.48 -22.27
N ARG A 48 3.72 -1.26 -23.08
CA ARG A 48 4.12 -0.90 -24.46
C ARG A 48 3.00 -1.10 -25.49
N ALA A 49 2.08 -2.02 -25.25
CA ALA A 49 0.99 -2.31 -26.20
C ALA A 49 -0.13 -1.25 -26.20
N GLU A 50 -0.34 -0.55 -25.07
CA GLU A 50 -1.45 0.40 -24.88
C GLU A 50 -0.99 1.88 -24.82
N SER A 51 -0.14 2.31 -25.75
CA SER A 51 0.30 3.72 -25.84
C SER A 51 -0.74 4.68 -26.44
N GLY A 52 -1.97 4.23 -26.69
CA GLY A 52 -2.99 4.97 -27.47
C GLY A 52 -4.33 5.24 -26.78
N ASP A 53 -4.57 4.75 -25.57
CA ASP A 53 -5.86 5.00 -24.91
C ASP A 53 -5.80 6.36 -24.21
N ALA A 54 -6.48 7.34 -24.78
CA ALA A 54 -6.62 8.67 -24.21
C ALA A 54 -7.14 8.56 -22.77
N LEU A 55 -6.58 9.34 -21.86
CA LEU A 55 -7.22 9.58 -20.57
C LEU A 55 -8.60 10.18 -20.87
N ILE A 56 -9.67 9.39 -20.60
CA ILE A 56 -11.13 9.71 -20.59
C ILE A 56 -11.85 9.24 -21.89
N ASP A 57 -12.89 8.38 -21.85
CA ASP A 57 -14.27 8.83 -21.56
C ASP A 57 -15.34 7.83 -21.03
N LEU A 58 -15.08 6.52 -20.84
CA LEU A 58 -16.05 5.66 -20.13
C LEU A 58 -15.39 4.62 -19.23
N LEU A 59 -15.72 4.68 -17.94
CA LEU A 59 -15.43 3.61 -16.99
C LEU A 59 -16.26 2.38 -17.38
N THR A 60 -15.59 1.25 -17.58
CA THR A 60 -16.28 -0.04 -17.71
C THR A 60 -16.83 -0.48 -16.35
N PRO A 61 -17.81 -1.41 -16.30
CA PRO A 61 -18.25 -2.01 -15.04
C PRO A 61 -17.10 -2.63 -14.25
N GLN A 62 -16.16 -3.28 -14.96
CA GLN A 62 -14.94 -3.83 -14.36
C GLN A 62 -14.08 -2.73 -13.72
N ASP A 63 -13.80 -1.63 -14.45
CA ASP A 63 -13.01 -0.51 -13.91
C ASP A 63 -13.69 0.09 -12.65
N ALA A 64 -15.02 0.23 -12.69
CA ALA A 64 -15.78 0.74 -11.56
C ALA A 64 -15.69 -0.18 -10.33
N ASN A 65 -15.84 -1.50 -10.51
CA ASN A 65 -15.74 -2.48 -9.44
C ASN A 65 -14.31 -2.57 -8.85
N GLU A 66 -13.27 -2.51 -9.69
CA GLU A 66 -11.86 -2.46 -9.23
C GLU A 66 -11.58 -1.19 -8.39
N LEU A 67 -12.05 -0.04 -8.86
CA LEU A 67 -11.94 1.23 -8.13
C LEU A 67 -12.71 1.21 -6.81
N LEU A 68 -13.93 0.65 -6.80
CA LEU A 68 -14.74 0.50 -5.59
C LEU A 68 -14.04 -0.39 -4.56
N LEU A 69 -13.50 -1.53 -4.99
CA LEU A 69 -12.74 -2.42 -4.12
C LEU A 69 -11.58 -1.67 -3.45
N LEU A 70 -10.82 -0.92 -4.24
CA LEU A 70 -9.69 -0.13 -3.72
C LEU A 70 -10.16 0.97 -2.76
N LEU A 71 -11.13 1.78 -3.17
CA LEU A 71 -11.56 2.96 -2.42
C LEU A 71 -12.30 2.61 -1.12
N ARG A 72 -12.93 1.44 -1.06
CA ARG A 72 -13.64 0.94 0.13
C ARG A 72 -12.82 -0.04 0.97
N GLY A 73 -11.70 -0.54 0.44
CA GLY A 73 -10.92 -1.58 1.09
C GLY A 73 -11.66 -2.92 1.19
N GLU A 74 -12.49 -3.22 0.19
CA GLU A 74 -13.23 -4.50 0.12
C GLU A 74 -12.28 -5.66 -0.18
N SER A 75 -12.76 -6.88 0.03
CA SER A 75 -12.02 -8.10 -0.26
C SER A 75 -12.42 -8.66 -1.62
N VAL A 76 -11.42 -9.02 -2.45
CA VAL A 76 -11.66 -9.74 -3.71
C VAL A 76 -12.31 -11.12 -3.48
N VAL A 77 -12.17 -11.69 -2.28
CA VAL A 77 -12.82 -12.96 -1.92
C VAL A 77 -14.35 -12.80 -1.86
N ASP A 78 -14.86 -11.60 -1.59
CA ASP A 78 -16.29 -11.33 -1.52
C ASP A 78 -16.89 -10.95 -2.89
N TRP A 79 -16.05 -10.81 -3.94
CA TRP A 79 -16.51 -10.46 -5.28
C TRP A 79 -17.45 -11.49 -5.89
N TYR A 80 -18.57 -11.04 -6.44
CA TYR A 80 -19.55 -11.97 -7.00
C TYR A 80 -19.17 -12.52 -8.38
N ARG A 81 -18.68 -11.65 -9.26
CA ARG A 81 -18.34 -11.93 -10.66
C ARG A 81 -17.29 -10.94 -11.14
N LEU A 82 -16.61 -11.32 -12.22
CA LEU A 82 -15.83 -10.38 -13.03
C LEU A 82 -16.75 -9.75 -14.10
N ASP A 83 -16.26 -8.71 -14.76
CA ASP A 83 -16.92 -8.07 -15.91
C ASP A 83 -15.95 -7.94 -17.09
N TYR A 84 -15.17 -8.98 -17.36
CA TYR A 84 -14.29 -9.08 -18.52
C TYR A 84 -15.08 -9.43 -19.77
N ASP A 85 -14.64 -8.92 -20.92
CA ASP A 85 -15.30 -9.10 -22.21
C ASP A 85 -14.45 -9.92 -23.20
N THR A 86 -13.13 -9.86 -23.07
CA THR A 86 -12.18 -10.37 -24.08
C THR A 86 -11.06 -11.21 -23.47
N GLU A 87 -10.41 -12.04 -24.29
CA GLU A 87 -9.20 -12.76 -23.87
C GLU A 87 -8.07 -11.78 -23.47
N ALA A 88 -8.04 -10.58 -24.04
CA ALA A 88 -7.09 -9.54 -23.67
C ALA A 88 -7.26 -9.13 -22.19
N ASP A 89 -8.48 -9.11 -21.66
CA ASP A 89 -8.71 -8.85 -20.23
C ASP A 89 -8.14 -9.96 -19.35
N SER A 90 -8.30 -11.22 -19.75
CA SER A 90 -7.70 -12.38 -19.06
C SER A 90 -6.17 -12.33 -19.08
N ARG A 91 -5.58 -11.97 -20.22
CA ARG A 91 -4.13 -11.82 -20.36
C ARG A 91 -3.61 -10.63 -19.56
N ARG A 92 -4.35 -9.52 -19.51
CA ARG A 92 -4.04 -8.37 -18.66
C ARG A 92 -4.01 -8.76 -17.18
N LEU A 93 -4.99 -9.54 -16.72
CA LEU A 93 -5.01 -10.06 -15.36
C LEU A 93 -3.74 -10.87 -15.06
N LEU A 94 -3.40 -11.85 -15.91
CA LEU A 94 -2.19 -12.66 -15.73
C LEU A 94 -0.93 -11.79 -15.68
N ALA A 95 -0.80 -10.86 -16.62
CA ALA A 95 0.36 -10.00 -16.71
C ALA A 95 0.50 -9.03 -15.52
N LEU A 96 -0.61 -8.48 -15.00
CA LEU A 96 -0.62 -7.72 -13.74
C LEU A 96 -0.21 -8.57 -12.52
N ASN A 97 -0.41 -9.89 -12.61
CA ASN A 97 0.04 -10.86 -11.62
C ASN A 97 1.47 -11.37 -11.94
N SER A 98 2.20 -10.72 -12.85
CA SER A 98 3.54 -11.08 -13.32
C SER A 98 3.67 -12.50 -13.91
N LEU A 99 2.58 -12.98 -14.52
CA LEU A 99 2.51 -14.26 -15.24
C LEU A 99 2.32 -14.00 -16.74
N ASP A 100 3.26 -14.46 -17.56
CA ASP A 100 3.20 -14.36 -19.02
C ASP A 100 2.55 -15.60 -19.63
N TRP A 101 1.37 -15.44 -20.22
CA TRP A 101 0.66 -16.57 -20.82
C TRP A 101 1.39 -17.16 -22.04
N ASP A 102 2.29 -16.42 -22.67
CA ASP A 102 3.06 -16.91 -23.81
C ASP A 102 4.29 -17.72 -23.34
N ASP A 103 4.75 -17.54 -22.09
CA ASP A 103 5.79 -18.35 -21.45
C ASP A 103 5.25 -19.75 -21.05
N PRO A 104 5.81 -20.85 -21.59
CA PRO A 104 5.35 -22.19 -21.25
C PRO A 104 5.53 -22.56 -19.77
N ASN A 105 6.47 -21.95 -19.05
CA ASN A 105 6.66 -22.21 -17.62
C ASN A 105 5.57 -21.56 -16.78
N ASP A 106 5.20 -20.33 -17.11
CA ASP A 106 4.12 -19.62 -16.44
C ASP A 106 2.77 -20.31 -16.71
N ARG A 107 2.54 -20.82 -17.93
CA ARG A 107 1.36 -21.66 -18.22
C ARG A 107 1.30 -22.91 -17.34
N LYS A 108 2.42 -23.64 -17.23
CA LYS A 108 2.49 -24.83 -16.35
C LYS A 108 2.21 -24.46 -14.90
N ARG A 109 2.74 -23.33 -14.43
CA ARG A 109 2.51 -22.82 -13.08
C ARG A 109 1.04 -22.50 -12.82
N VAL A 110 0.38 -21.80 -13.75
CA VAL A 110 -1.05 -21.48 -13.66
C VAL A 110 -1.91 -22.73 -13.59
N GLU A 111 -1.63 -23.73 -14.43
CA GLU A 111 -2.39 -24.99 -14.41
C GLU A 111 -2.09 -25.83 -13.15
N ALA A 112 -0.87 -25.78 -12.61
CA ALA A 112 -0.55 -26.40 -11.32
C ALA A 112 -1.35 -25.75 -10.16
N LEU A 113 -1.40 -24.41 -10.12
CA LEU A 113 -2.23 -23.67 -9.17
C LEU A 113 -3.71 -24.02 -9.30
N ARG A 114 -4.19 -24.16 -10.54
CA ARG A 114 -5.57 -24.56 -10.83
C ARG A 114 -5.85 -25.96 -10.27
N ALA A 115 -4.98 -26.93 -10.52
CA ALA A 115 -5.12 -28.29 -10.00
C ALA A 115 -5.18 -28.33 -8.46
N SER A 116 -4.26 -27.61 -7.79
CA SER A 116 -4.27 -27.49 -6.32
C SER A 116 -5.55 -26.81 -5.80
N ALA A 117 -6.03 -25.78 -6.49
CA ALA A 117 -7.28 -25.10 -6.13
C ALA A 117 -8.50 -26.02 -6.30
N VAL A 118 -8.58 -26.78 -7.39
CA VAL A 118 -9.63 -27.79 -7.60
C VAL A 118 -9.60 -28.85 -6.51
N GLU A 119 -8.42 -29.35 -6.15
CA GLU A 119 -8.26 -30.33 -5.08
C GLU A 119 -8.75 -29.76 -3.75
N TYR A 120 -8.37 -28.53 -3.40
CA TYR A 120 -8.83 -27.85 -2.20
C TYR A 120 -10.37 -27.70 -2.17
N LEU A 121 -10.96 -27.24 -3.28
CA LEU A 121 -12.42 -27.08 -3.39
C LEU A 121 -13.16 -28.41 -3.19
N ARG A 122 -12.69 -29.49 -3.82
CA ARG A 122 -13.30 -30.83 -3.73
C ARG A 122 -13.06 -31.47 -2.36
N ARG A 123 -11.83 -31.43 -1.86
CA ARG A 123 -11.41 -32.15 -0.64
C ARG A 123 -11.79 -31.42 0.64
N VAL A 124 -11.60 -30.11 0.70
CA VAL A 124 -11.80 -29.30 1.93
C VAL A 124 -13.19 -28.69 1.94
N LEU A 125 -13.55 -27.92 0.91
CA LEU A 125 -14.86 -27.23 0.88
C LEU A 125 -16.02 -28.14 0.45
N LYS A 126 -15.72 -29.37 -0.02
CA LYS A 126 -16.72 -30.33 -0.53
C LYS A 126 -17.59 -29.74 -1.64
N LEU A 127 -17.05 -28.82 -2.42
CA LEU A 127 -17.73 -28.21 -3.55
C LEU A 127 -17.46 -28.99 -4.83
N HIS A 128 -18.50 -29.20 -5.63
CA HIS A 128 -18.36 -29.77 -6.95
C HIS A 128 -17.85 -28.72 -7.94
N VAL A 129 -16.70 -29.03 -8.55
CA VAL A 129 -16.12 -28.24 -9.65
C VAL A 129 -16.41 -28.96 -10.96
N ASP A 130 -17.03 -28.24 -11.88
CA ASP A 130 -17.35 -28.69 -13.24
C ASP A 130 -16.07 -29.03 -14.00
N GLU A 131 -16.00 -30.15 -14.72
CA GLU A 131 -14.75 -30.60 -15.35
C GLU A 131 -14.21 -29.59 -16.37
N VAL A 132 -15.10 -28.87 -17.08
CA VAL A 132 -14.68 -27.80 -18.00
C VAL A 132 -13.89 -26.72 -17.26
N VAL A 133 -14.34 -26.38 -16.04
CA VAL A 133 -13.69 -25.40 -15.18
C VAL A 133 -12.48 -26.02 -14.45
N ALA A 134 -12.51 -27.30 -14.16
CA ALA A 134 -11.45 -27.98 -13.41
C ALA A 134 -10.16 -28.15 -14.24
N ASP A 135 -10.27 -28.61 -15.49
CA ASP A 135 -9.08 -28.95 -16.29
C ASP A 135 -9.23 -28.76 -17.81
N THR A 136 -10.45 -28.75 -18.37
CA THR A 136 -10.60 -28.88 -19.83
C THR A 136 -10.49 -27.54 -20.56
N ALA A 137 -11.10 -26.48 -20.02
CA ALA A 137 -11.03 -25.16 -20.63
C ALA A 137 -9.62 -24.56 -20.46
N PRO A 138 -9.06 -23.88 -21.47
CA PRO A 138 -7.84 -23.09 -21.29
C PRO A 138 -8.03 -22.04 -20.18
N PHE A 139 -7.01 -21.81 -19.34
CA PHE A 139 -7.12 -20.84 -18.25
C PHE A 139 -7.58 -19.45 -18.72
N VAL A 140 -7.12 -18.97 -19.88
CA VAL A 140 -7.52 -17.66 -20.43
C VAL A 140 -9.02 -17.50 -20.66
N GLN A 141 -9.77 -18.60 -20.72
CA GLN A 141 -11.23 -18.59 -20.81
C GLN A 141 -11.90 -18.55 -19.42
N LEU A 142 -11.22 -18.92 -18.33
CA LEU A 142 -11.81 -18.95 -16.99
C LEU A 142 -12.24 -17.56 -16.48
N PRO A 143 -11.48 -16.46 -16.66
CA PRO A 143 -11.97 -15.13 -16.31
C PRO A 143 -13.20 -14.71 -17.12
N LEU A 144 -13.32 -15.14 -18.38
CA LEU A 144 -14.51 -14.91 -19.21
C LEU A 144 -15.71 -15.74 -18.73
N MET A 145 -15.48 -16.99 -18.32
CA MET A 145 -16.50 -17.81 -17.67
C MET A 145 -16.95 -17.19 -16.35
N ALA A 146 -16.02 -16.72 -15.52
CA ALA A 146 -16.28 -15.99 -14.28
C ALA A 146 -17.07 -14.68 -14.50
N SER A 147 -16.95 -14.08 -15.68
CA SER A 147 -17.72 -12.91 -16.12
C SER A 147 -19.09 -13.26 -16.71
N GLY A 148 -19.39 -14.56 -16.87
CA GLY A 148 -20.62 -15.04 -17.50
C GLY A 148 -20.68 -14.78 -19.01
N LYS A 149 -19.55 -14.49 -19.66
CA LYS A 149 -19.46 -14.33 -21.12
C LYS A 149 -19.38 -15.66 -21.85
N LEU A 150 -18.90 -16.70 -21.15
CA LEU A 150 -18.76 -18.05 -21.66
C LEU A 150 -19.33 -19.06 -20.66
N GLY A 151 -19.89 -20.15 -21.18
CA GLY A 151 -20.35 -21.27 -20.37
C GLY A 151 -21.67 -21.02 -19.64
N THR A 152 -22.02 -21.94 -18.74
CA THR A 152 -23.27 -21.91 -17.98
C THR A 152 -23.16 -21.08 -16.71
N ARG A 153 -24.30 -20.70 -16.10
CA ARG A 153 -24.31 -20.03 -14.78
C ARG A 153 -23.59 -20.83 -13.68
N LYS A 154 -23.63 -22.16 -13.75
CA LYS A 154 -22.89 -23.04 -12.83
C LYS A 154 -21.38 -22.91 -13.05
N GLN A 155 -20.94 -22.93 -14.31
CA GLN A 155 -19.54 -22.75 -14.68
C GLN A 155 -19.03 -21.36 -14.31
N GLN A 156 -19.85 -20.32 -14.43
CA GLN A 156 -19.53 -18.97 -13.96
C GLN A 156 -19.21 -18.94 -12.46
N ARG A 157 -20.12 -19.46 -11.62
CA ARG A 157 -19.92 -19.53 -10.16
C ARG A 157 -18.71 -20.37 -9.78
N ASN A 158 -18.52 -21.50 -10.45
CA ASN A 158 -17.37 -22.38 -10.24
C ASN A 158 -16.07 -21.68 -10.63
N SER A 159 -16.04 -20.95 -11.74
CA SER A 159 -14.85 -20.20 -12.20
C SER A 159 -14.50 -19.07 -11.25
N CYS A 160 -15.48 -18.28 -10.78
CA CYS A 160 -15.25 -17.25 -9.76
C CYS A 160 -14.68 -17.85 -8.47
N THR A 161 -15.28 -18.94 -7.98
CA THR A 161 -14.82 -19.62 -6.77
C THR A 161 -13.40 -20.17 -6.94
N LEU A 162 -13.11 -20.79 -8.08
CA LEU A 162 -11.80 -21.34 -8.40
C LEU A 162 -10.72 -20.25 -8.46
N LEU A 163 -10.97 -19.15 -9.18
CA LEU A 163 -10.03 -18.04 -9.30
C LEU A 163 -9.69 -17.42 -7.94
N LYS A 164 -10.66 -17.31 -7.03
CA LYS A 164 -10.43 -16.83 -5.65
C LYS A 164 -9.50 -17.74 -4.88
N VAL A 165 -9.70 -19.07 -4.96
CA VAL A 165 -8.80 -20.03 -4.30
C VAL A 165 -7.40 -19.98 -4.92
N MET A 166 -7.30 -19.92 -6.25
CA MET A 166 -6.02 -19.79 -6.95
C MET A 166 -5.27 -18.54 -6.51
N HIS A 167 -5.95 -17.39 -6.37
CA HIS A 167 -5.37 -16.15 -5.87
C HIS A 167 -4.74 -16.30 -4.47
N ILE A 168 -5.42 -17.00 -3.56
CA ILE A 168 -4.90 -17.25 -2.21
C ILE A 168 -3.70 -18.21 -2.23
N LEU A 169 -3.79 -19.30 -2.99
CA LEU A 169 -2.69 -20.26 -3.13
C LEU A 169 -1.47 -19.61 -3.76
N TYR A 170 -1.66 -18.78 -4.78
CA TYR A 170 -0.57 -18.08 -5.44
C TYR A 170 0.19 -17.15 -4.48
N HIS A 171 -0.54 -16.42 -3.63
CA HIS A 171 0.07 -15.56 -2.60
C HIS A 171 0.81 -16.36 -1.52
N LEU A 172 0.25 -17.50 -1.11
CA LEU A 172 0.86 -18.39 -0.13
C LEU A 172 2.19 -18.96 -0.65
N ASP A 173 2.19 -19.48 -1.87
CA ASP A 173 3.37 -20.05 -2.51
C ASP A 173 4.46 -18.98 -2.68
N ALA A 174 4.09 -17.77 -3.11
CA ALA A 174 5.01 -16.66 -3.27
C ALA A 174 5.62 -16.20 -1.93
N ARG A 175 4.83 -16.23 -0.84
CA ARG A 175 5.33 -15.97 0.52
C ARG A 175 6.32 -17.03 0.97
N GLU A 176 6.02 -18.30 0.73
CA GLU A 176 6.93 -19.40 1.08
C GLU A 176 8.23 -19.30 0.28
N LEU A 177 8.14 -19.05 -1.03
CA LEU A 177 9.28 -18.81 -1.91
C LEU A 177 10.17 -17.69 -1.37
N ARG A 178 9.59 -16.55 -0.97
CA ARG A 178 10.34 -15.42 -0.40
C ARG A 178 11.21 -15.80 0.81
N THR A 179 10.78 -16.79 1.61
CA THR A 179 11.54 -17.28 2.78
C THR A 179 12.67 -18.23 2.44
N GLN A 180 12.62 -18.86 1.26
CA GLN A 180 13.61 -19.83 0.80
C GLN A 180 14.71 -19.17 -0.04
N LEU A 181 14.39 -18.09 -0.75
CA LEU A 181 15.33 -17.38 -1.61
C LEU A 181 16.41 -16.63 -0.80
N ALA A 182 17.66 -16.75 -1.25
CA ALA A 182 18.76 -15.91 -0.77
C ALA A 182 18.72 -14.52 -1.43
N LEU A 183 17.58 -13.83 -1.32
CA LEU A 183 17.34 -12.51 -1.91
C LEU A 183 17.32 -11.43 -0.83
N SER A 184 18.14 -10.39 -1.01
CA SER A 184 18.16 -9.24 -0.12
C SER A 184 16.92 -8.37 -0.30
N ASP A 185 16.45 -7.74 0.77
CA ASP A 185 15.36 -6.76 0.68
C ASP A 185 15.75 -5.55 -0.17
N THR A 186 17.03 -5.15 -0.14
CA THR A 186 17.56 -4.03 -0.93
C THR A 186 17.41 -4.27 -2.42
N ASP A 187 17.85 -5.43 -2.94
CA ASP A 187 17.78 -5.75 -4.37
C ASP A 187 16.33 -5.83 -4.85
N LEU A 188 15.47 -6.42 -4.02
CA LEU A 188 14.04 -6.53 -4.29
C LEU A 188 13.37 -5.15 -4.34
N PHE A 189 13.69 -4.26 -3.39
CA PHE A 189 13.15 -2.91 -3.34
C PHE A 189 13.66 -2.05 -4.50
N GLU A 190 14.94 -2.11 -4.84
CA GLU A 190 15.50 -1.40 -6.01
C GLU A 190 14.80 -1.83 -7.31
N SER A 191 14.52 -3.12 -7.45
CA SER A 191 13.80 -3.65 -8.61
C SER A 191 12.37 -3.10 -8.69
N VAL A 192 11.65 -3.03 -7.57
CA VAL A 192 10.30 -2.42 -7.50
C VAL A 192 10.37 -0.93 -7.78
N GLU A 193 11.31 -0.21 -7.18
CA GLU A 193 11.50 1.23 -7.37
C GLU A 193 11.71 1.58 -8.85
N GLN A 194 12.63 0.91 -9.53
CA GLN A 194 12.89 1.11 -10.96
C GLN A 194 11.63 0.88 -11.79
N SER A 195 10.94 -0.23 -11.53
CA SER A 195 9.72 -0.58 -12.24
C SER A 195 8.57 0.41 -12.02
N VAL A 196 8.38 0.90 -10.79
CA VAL A 196 7.34 1.89 -10.48
C VAL A 196 7.69 3.24 -11.11
N LEU A 197 8.96 3.66 -11.07
CA LEU A 197 9.45 4.88 -11.73
C LEU A 197 9.16 4.85 -13.24
N GLU A 198 9.48 3.74 -13.91
CA GLU A 198 9.18 3.59 -15.34
C GLU A 198 7.68 3.71 -15.66
N VAL A 199 6.82 3.16 -14.80
CA VAL A 199 5.36 3.30 -14.95
C VAL A 199 4.97 4.77 -14.84
N PHE A 200 5.52 5.49 -13.87
CA PHE A 200 5.19 6.91 -13.70
C PHE A 200 5.71 7.78 -14.84
N ASP A 201 6.91 7.49 -15.38
CA ASP A 201 7.42 8.18 -16.56
C ASP A 201 6.50 7.96 -17.76
N GLN A 202 5.98 6.74 -17.94
CA GLN A 202 5.02 6.45 -19.00
C GLN A 202 3.67 7.13 -18.76
N LEU A 203 3.17 7.16 -17.53
CA LEU A 203 1.96 7.88 -17.18
C LEU A 203 2.11 9.37 -17.55
N ARG A 204 3.23 9.99 -17.18
CA ARG A 204 3.54 11.39 -17.55
C ARG A 204 3.65 11.57 -19.06
N ALA A 205 4.32 10.65 -19.76
CA ALA A 205 4.45 10.69 -21.23
C ALA A 205 3.09 10.57 -21.95
N MET A 206 2.14 9.82 -21.37
CA MET A 206 0.77 9.69 -21.85
C MET A 206 -0.13 10.89 -21.48
N GLY A 207 0.42 11.93 -20.84
CA GLY A 207 -0.32 13.11 -20.44
C GLY A 207 -1.11 12.95 -19.13
N ALA A 208 -0.83 11.91 -18.34
CA ALA A 208 -1.42 11.81 -17.01
C ALA A 208 -1.03 13.06 -16.18
N PRO A 209 -1.97 13.65 -15.46
CA PRO A 209 -1.80 14.90 -14.71
C PRO A 209 -1.04 14.66 -13.39
N VAL A 210 0.02 13.85 -13.42
CA VAL A 210 0.92 13.62 -12.30
C VAL A 210 1.92 14.77 -12.23
N VAL A 211 1.91 15.48 -11.11
CA VAL A 211 2.71 16.67 -10.84
C VAL A 211 3.98 16.28 -10.11
N GLU A 212 3.81 15.44 -9.08
CA GLU A 212 4.90 15.05 -8.21
C GLU A 212 4.81 13.58 -7.87
N PHE A 213 5.96 12.92 -7.91
CA PHE A 213 6.14 11.55 -7.48
C PHE A 213 7.31 11.51 -6.51
N GLN A 214 7.02 11.14 -5.27
CA GLN A 214 8.03 10.92 -4.24
C GLN A 214 7.95 9.46 -3.81
N TRP A 215 9.09 8.88 -3.51
CA TRP A 215 9.15 7.58 -2.87
C TRP A 215 9.99 7.67 -1.61
N SER A 216 9.68 6.84 -0.63
CA SER A 216 10.51 6.69 0.56
C SER A 216 10.51 5.26 1.06
N ARG A 217 11.67 4.87 1.60
CA ARG A 217 11.80 3.71 2.49
C ARG A 217 11.58 4.18 3.91
N LYS A 218 10.94 3.35 4.73
CA LYS A 218 10.65 3.75 6.09
C LYS A 218 11.86 3.49 6.97
N THR A 219 12.50 4.56 7.45
CA THR A 219 13.71 4.43 8.27
C THR A 219 13.49 3.53 9.49
N ARG A 220 14.54 2.80 9.89
CA ARG A 220 14.54 1.92 11.07
C ARG A 220 13.99 2.63 12.32
N ASP A 221 14.36 3.89 12.53
CA ASP A 221 13.90 4.68 13.67
C ASP A 221 12.40 4.99 13.62
N SER A 222 11.85 5.22 12.41
CA SER A 222 10.41 5.39 12.20
C SER A 222 9.63 4.08 12.43
N LEU A 223 10.26 2.93 12.15
CA LEU A 223 9.68 1.61 12.44
C LEU A 223 9.66 1.34 13.95
N VAL A 224 10.79 1.58 14.63
CA VAL A 224 10.91 1.45 16.09
C VAL A 224 9.89 2.35 16.79
N THR A 225 9.83 3.63 16.43
CA THR A 225 8.84 4.57 16.98
C THR A 225 7.42 4.06 16.79
N LYS A 226 7.06 3.57 15.59
CA LYS A 226 5.70 3.04 15.32
C LYS A 226 5.39 1.79 16.16
N MET A 227 6.36 0.91 16.41
CA MET A 227 6.19 -0.25 17.30
C MET A 227 5.98 0.16 18.75
N LEU A 228 6.69 1.19 19.22
CA LEU A 228 6.54 1.71 20.57
C LEU A 228 5.19 2.42 20.78
N VAL A 229 4.64 3.05 19.73
CA VAL A 229 3.33 3.69 19.78
C VAL A 229 2.18 2.68 19.80
N LYS A 230 2.21 1.62 18.97
CA LYS A 230 1.10 0.65 18.88
C LYS A 230 1.08 -0.32 20.06
N ARG A 231 -0.12 -0.72 20.51
CA ARG A 231 -0.28 -1.73 21.58
C ARG A 231 0.16 -3.12 21.15
N GLU A 232 0.02 -3.43 19.86
CA GLU A 232 0.53 -4.65 19.26
C GLU A 232 1.99 -4.45 18.80
N THR A 233 2.92 -5.15 19.44
CA THR A 233 4.36 -5.13 19.16
C THR A 233 4.78 -6.24 18.19
N SER A 234 3.94 -6.59 17.22
CA SER A 234 4.28 -7.63 16.25
C SER A 234 5.15 -7.06 15.13
N ALA A 235 6.45 -7.41 15.14
CA ALA A 235 7.39 -7.08 14.07
C ALA A 235 6.93 -7.61 12.69
N ALA A 236 6.12 -8.68 12.67
CA ALA A 236 5.56 -9.28 11.45
C ALA A 236 4.59 -8.35 10.67
N ARG A 237 4.13 -7.23 11.26
CA ARG A 237 3.30 -6.23 10.56
C ARG A 237 4.07 -4.96 10.16
N VAL A 238 5.32 -4.85 10.59
CA VAL A 238 6.14 -3.62 10.54
C VAL A 238 7.24 -3.73 9.50
N PHE A 239 7.17 -4.71 8.59
CA PHE A 239 8.07 -4.79 7.45
C PHE A 239 8.18 -3.43 6.76
N ASP A 240 9.42 -3.09 6.40
CA ASP A 240 9.75 -1.85 5.72
C ASP A 240 8.92 -1.78 4.43
N ARG A 241 8.14 -0.71 4.28
CA ARG A 241 7.18 -0.58 3.18
C ARG A 241 7.74 0.47 2.26
N LEU A 242 7.86 0.12 0.98
CA LEU A 242 8.00 1.13 -0.06
C LEU A 242 6.74 1.97 -0.04
N ARG A 243 6.92 3.28 0.13
CA ARG A 243 5.83 4.23 0.05
C ARG A 243 6.00 5.07 -1.18
N PHE A 244 4.95 5.13 -1.98
CA PHE A 244 4.84 6.01 -3.13
C PHE A 244 3.81 7.09 -2.84
N ARG A 245 4.24 8.35 -2.87
CA ARG A 245 3.37 9.52 -2.78
C ARG A 245 3.24 10.13 -4.17
N LEU A 246 1.99 10.24 -4.62
CA LEU A 246 1.61 10.75 -5.91
C LEU A 246 0.74 11.99 -5.74
N ILE A 247 1.13 13.09 -6.37
CA ILE A 247 0.36 14.32 -6.39
C ILE A 247 -0.15 14.56 -7.81
N VAL A 248 -1.47 14.62 -7.97
CA VAL A 248 -2.13 14.96 -9.24
C VAL A 248 -2.47 16.45 -9.29
N LYS A 249 -2.70 17.00 -10.49
CA LYS A 249 -3.03 18.43 -10.67
C LYS A 249 -4.31 18.79 -9.95
N GLU A 250 -5.40 18.11 -10.28
CA GLU A 250 -6.73 18.41 -9.77
C GLU A 250 -7.39 17.20 -9.12
N ARG A 251 -8.37 17.44 -8.25
CA ARG A 251 -9.12 16.37 -7.58
C ARG A 251 -9.85 15.44 -8.58
N GLY A 252 -10.26 15.96 -9.74
CA GLY A 252 -10.89 15.18 -10.81
C GLY A 252 -9.96 14.13 -11.42
N ASP A 253 -8.65 14.33 -11.32
CA ASP A 253 -7.64 13.48 -11.94
C ASP A 253 -7.32 12.22 -11.14
N ILE A 254 -7.77 12.17 -9.88
CA ILE A 254 -7.50 11.07 -8.96
C ILE A 254 -8.06 9.74 -9.50
N LEU A 255 -9.33 9.72 -9.93
CA LEU A 255 -9.97 8.50 -10.44
C LEU A 255 -9.34 7.98 -11.74
N PRO A 256 -9.12 8.81 -12.78
CA PRO A 256 -8.38 8.40 -13.97
C PRO A 256 -6.98 7.85 -13.66
N THR A 257 -6.27 8.48 -12.73
CA THR A 257 -4.94 8.04 -12.31
C THR A 257 -5.00 6.67 -11.63
N LEU A 258 -5.89 6.48 -10.66
CA LEU A 258 -6.12 5.19 -9.99
C LEU A 258 -6.50 4.09 -10.98
N ARG A 259 -7.42 4.37 -11.91
CA ARG A 259 -7.80 3.42 -12.97
C ARG A 259 -6.59 2.98 -13.77
N THR A 260 -5.74 3.93 -14.16
CA THR A 260 -4.56 3.61 -14.97
C THR A 260 -3.56 2.78 -14.18
N MET A 261 -3.37 3.08 -12.89
CA MET A 261 -2.53 2.28 -11.99
C MET A 261 -3.07 0.85 -11.86
N LEU A 262 -4.38 0.66 -11.67
CA LEU A 262 -5.02 -0.67 -11.60
C LEU A 262 -4.93 -1.45 -12.92
N ARG A 263 -4.92 -0.76 -14.06
CA ARG A 263 -4.78 -1.40 -15.37
C ARG A 263 -3.35 -1.81 -15.71
N LYS A 264 -2.33 -1.07 -15.23
CA LYS A 264 -0.95 -1.19 -15.72
C LYS A 264 0.10 -1.58 -14.68
N LEU A 265 -0.22 -1.48 -13.39
CA LEU A 265 0.74 -1.65 -12.31
C LEU A 265 0.22 -2.53 -11.16
N ILE A 266 -0.99 -2.26 -10.72
CA ILE A 266 -1.50 -2.80 -9.45
C ILE A 266 -2.53 -3.87 -9.76
N PRO A 267 -2.25 -5.15 -9.50
CA PRO A 267 -3.29 -6.17 -9.56
C PRO A 267 -4.36 -5.87 -8.50
N PHE A 268 -5.57 -5.53 -8.94
CA PHE A 268 -6.67 -5.17 -8.04
C PHE A 268 -6.94 -6.26 -6.98
N ASN A 269 -6.72 -7.52 -7.34
CA ASN A 269 -6.94 -8.67 -6.48
C ASN A 269 -5.94 -8.74 -5.31
N TYR A 270 -4.83 -7.98 -5.37
CA TYR A 270 -3.83 -7.88 -4.31
C TYR A 270 -3.81 -6.52 -3.60
N VAL A 271 -4.84 -5.69 -3.79
CA VAL A 271 -5.10 -4.59 -2.87
C VAL A 271 -5.48 -5.18 -1.51
N VAL A 272 -4.76 -4.81 -0.46
CA VAL A 272 -4.90 -5.42 0.87
C VAL A 272 -6.21 -4.95 1.52
N PRO A 273 -7.16 -5.87 1.80
CA PRO A 273 -8.46 -5.50 2.35
C PRO A 273 -8.34 -4.81 3.72
N GLY A 274 -9.18 -3.81 3.96
CA GLY A 274 -9.16 -3.01 5.19
C GLY A 274 -7.92 -2.13 5.39
N GLN A 275 -7.02 -2.04 4.40
CA GLN A 275 -5.86 -1.15 4.44
C GLN A 275 -5.97 0.03 3.46
N SER A 276 -7.20 0.34 3.03
CA SER A 276 -7.52 1.51 2.22
C SER A 276 -8.24 2.58 3.04
N VAL A 277 -7.72 3.80 3.02
CA VAL A 277 -8.34 5.01 3.56
C VAL A 277 -8.67 5.92 2.39
N ASN A 278 -9.95 6.23 2.20
CA ASN A 278 -10.39 7.21 1.22
C ASN A 278 -11.11 8.36 1.93
N SER A 279 -10.51 9.55 1.87
CA SER A 279 -11.11 10.77 2.40
C SER A 279 -11.25 11.88 1.36
N LEU A 280 -10.97 11.57 0.07
CA LEU A 280 -10.93 12.55 -1.02
C LEU A 280 -11.97 12.32 -2.11
N VAL A 281 -12.45 11.11 -2.35
CA VAL A 281 -13.33 10.86 -3.51
C VAL A 281 -14.61 10.17 -3.08
N GLY A 282 -15.76 10.68 -3.52
CA GLY A 282 -17.03 10.01 -3.33
C GLY A 282 -17.23 8.88 -4.34
N THR A 283 -17.80 7.75 -3.92
CA THR A 283 -17.97 6.56 -4.77
C THR A 283 -19.26 6.55 -5.58
N HIS A 284 -20.19 7.48 -5.34
CA HIS A 284 -21.55 7.44 -5.89
C HIS A 284 -21.62 7.30 -7.42
N LYS A 285 -20.71 7.93 -8.17
CA LYS A 285 -20.66 7.77 -9.64
C LYS A 285 -20.24 6.36 -10.06
N LEU A 286 -19.35 5.72 -9.29
CA LEU A 286 -18.91 4.35 -9.54
C LEU A 286 -20.04 3.36 -9.24
N ASP A 287 -20.80 3.63 -8.17
CA ASP A 287 -21.95 2.80 -7.76
C ASP A 287 -23.05 2.72 -8.83
N GLN A 288 -23.18 3.73 -9.67
CA GLN A 288 -24.13 3.75 -10.79
C GLN A 288 -23.65 2.94 -12.01
N ILE A 289 -22.34 2.76 -12.16
CA ILE A 289 -21.71 2.08 -13.31
C ILE A 289 -21.49 0.61 -12.97
N GLY A 290 -20.97 0.35 -11.77
CA GLY A 290 -20.70 -0.97 -11.26
C GLY A 290 -21.33 -1.17 -9.90
N PRO A 291 -22.60 -1.59 -9.84
CA PRO A 291 -23.05 -2.42 -8.76
C PRO A 291 -23.04 -3.86 -9.28
N SER A 292 -22.15 -4.69 -8.75
CA SER A 292 -22.59 -6.07 -8.53
C SER A 292 -23.80 -5.98 -7.59
N PRO A 293 -24.97 -6.59 -7.90
CA PRO A 293 -26.14 -6.64 -7.01
C PRO A 293 -25.89 -7.32 -5.65
N LEU A 294 -24.64 -7.67 -5.37
CA LEU A 294 -24.15 -8.43 -4.24
C LEU A 294 -22.88 -7.81 -3.63
N ALA A 295 -22.53 -6.58 -4.01
CA ALA A 295 -21.53 -5.79 -3.27
C ALA A 295 -22.04 -5.59 -1.85
N THR A 296 -21.36 -6.17 -0.87
CA THR A 296 -21.68 -5.95 0.52
C THR A 296 -21.35 -4.50 0.86
N ASN A 297 -22.24 -3.79 1.54
CA ASN A 297 -21.92 -2.48 2.15
C ASN A 297 -20.91 -2.62 3.32
N GLU A 298 -20.22 -3.76 3.41
CA GLU A 298 -19.24 -4.10 4.45
C GLU A 298 -17.85 -3.62 4.04
N GLY A 299 -17.75 -2.37 3.57
CA GLY A 299 -16.45 -1.69 3.57
C GLY A 299 -15.92 -1.74 5.01
N ARG A 300 -14.89 -2.57 5.25
CA ARG A 300 -14.17 -2.53 6.52
C ARG A 300 -13.41 -1.22 6.52
N GLY A 301 -14.00 -0.20 7.15
CA GLY A 301 -13.33 1.08 7.32
C GLY A 301 -11.94 0.83 7.87
N ALA A 302 -10.91 1.30 7.17
CA ALA A 302 -9.56 1.20 7.66
C ALA A 302 -9.48 1.85 9.04
N ASP A 303 -8.71 1.25 9.96
CA ASP A 303 -8.42 1.84 11.26
C ASP A 303 -7.92 3.27 11.05
N LEU A 304 -8.76 4.25 11.35
CA LEU A 304 -8.38 5.66 11.24
C LEU A 304 -7.17 5.89 12.14
N ASN A 305 -6.08 6.36 11.55
CA ASN A 305 -4.84 6.61 12.28
C ASN A 305 -5.06 7.75 13.28
N GLU A 306 -5.17 7.39 14.57
CA GLU A 306 -5.54 8.25 15.72
C GLU A 306 -4.67 9.51 15.88
N PHE A 307 -3.49 9.55 15.26
CA PHE A 307 -2.56 10.69 15.32
C PHE A 307 -2.67 11.66 14.14
N SER A 308 -3.47 11.31 13.12
CA SER A 308 -3.73 12.19 11.98
C SER A 308 -4.65 13.33 12.42
N GLY A 309 -4.37 14.56 11.99
CA GLY A 309 -5.24 15.69 12.30
C GLY A 309 -6.62 15.52 11.67
N ALA A 310 -7.66 16.12 12.28
CA ALA A 310 -9.05 16.00 11.83
C ALA A 310 -9.29 16.47 10.37
N ASN A 311 -8.39 17.31 9.85
CA ASN A 311 -8.48 17.88 8.51
C ASN A 311 -7.55 17.19 7.50
N PHE A 312 -6.80 16.17 7.89
CA PHE A 312 -5.90 15.46 6.98
C PHE A 312 -6.71 14.66 5.95
N ARG A 313 -6.52 14.95 4.67
CA ARG A 313 -7.21 14.27 3.57
C ARG A 313 -6.23 13.60 2.63
N VAL A 314 -6.45 12.32 2.35
CA VAL A 314 -5.64 11.49 1.44
C VAL A 314 -6.45 10.30 0.93
N ILE A 315 -6.04 9.74 -0.21
CA ILE A 315 -6.29 8.33 -0.54
C ILE A 315 -5.03 7.56 -0.22
N ASN A 316 -5.09 6.67 0.76
CA ASN A 316 -3.99 5.77 1.10
C ASN A 316 -4.46 4.34 0.91
N PHE A 317 -3.70 3.50 0.24
CA PHE A 317 -3.98 2.07 0.21
C PHE A 317 -2.70 1.26 0.15
N ILE A 318 -2.82 -0.02 0.46
CA ILE A 318 -1.69 -0.95 0.46
C ILE A 318 -1.99 -2.05 -0.55
N ALA A 319 -0.99 -2.38 -1.36
CA ALA A 319 -1.08 -3.47 -2.32
C ALA A 319 0.18 -4.34 -2.25
N ASP A 320 -0.02 -5.65 -2.46
CA ASP A 320 1.07 -6.58 -2.68
C ASP A 320 1.40 -6.59 -4.18
N LEU A 321 2.58 -6.08 -4.55
CA LEU A 321 3.03 -6.05 -5.94
C LEU A 321 3.81 -7.33 -6.27
N PRO A 322 3.45 -8.05 -7.34
CA PRO A 322 4.12 -9.28 -7.76
C PRO A 322 5.41 -8.97 -8.50
N VAL A 323 6.55 -9.40 -7.96
CA VAL A 323 7.89 -9.17 -8.51
C VAL A 323 8.47 -10.47 -9.02
N ARG A 324 8.89 -10.48 -10.28
CA ARG A 324 9.65 -11.59 -10.86
C ARG A 324 11.07 -11.60 -10.30
N VAL A 325 11.49 -12.75 -9.80
CA VAL A 325 12.80 -12.94 -9.17
C VAL A 325 13.77 -13.77 -10.01
N ASP A 326 13.34 -14.28 -11.16
CA ASP A 326 14.15 -15.13 -12.04
C ASP A 326 15.43 -14.47 -12.57
N GLN A 327 15.52 -13.13 -12.51
CA GLN A 327 16.72 -12.36 -12.85
C GLN A 327 17.50 -11.86 -11.63
N LEU A 328 16.96 -12.06 -10.43
CA LEU A 328 17.52 -11.58 -9.16
C LEU A 328 18.16 -12.69 -8.33
N VAL A 329 17.84 -13.95 -8.61
CA VAL A 329 18.36 -15.12 -7.89
C VAL A 329 18.93 -16.15 -8.86
N ASP A 330 19.80 -17.02 -8.35
CA ASP A 330 20.29 -18.15 -9.14
C ASP A 330 19.14 -19.07 -9.56
N PRO A 331 19.09 -19.55 -10.81
CA PRO A 331 18.02 -20.41 -11.30
C PRO A 331 17.82 -21.69 -10.47
N GLU A 332 18.86 -22.19 -9.81
CA GLU A 332 18.79 -23.37 -8.93
C GLU A 332 17.95 -23.14 -7.67
N GLN A 333 17.77 -21.88 -7.25
CA GLN A 333 16.93 -21.51 -6.11
C GLN A 333 15.45 -21.38 -6.49
N ILE A 334 15.12 -21.36 -7.78
CA ILE A 334 13.74 -21.23 -8.25
C ILE A 334 13.06 -22.59 -8.12
N ASP A 335 12.15 -22.68 -7.16
CA ASP A 335 11.32 -23.86 -7.00
C ASP A 335 10.26 -23.94 -8.11
N ALA A 336 10.38 -24.95 -8.96
CA ALA A 336 9.41 -25.21 -10.03
C ALA A 336 7.97 -25.39 -9.53
N GLN A 337 7.76 -25.80 -8.28
CA GLN A 337 6.42 -25.93 -7.68
C GLN A 337 5.82 -24.58 -7.31
N ARG A 338 6.62 -23.68 -6.69
CA ARG A 338 6.17 -22.38 -6.17
C ARG A 338 6.27 -21.25 -7.20
N GLY A 339 7.09 -21.43 -8.23
CA GLY A 339 7.29 -20.49 -9.32
C GLY A 339 8.42 -19.49 -9.05
N ASN A 340 8.32 -18.33 -9.67
CA ASN A 340 9.39 -17.32 -9.79
C ASN A 340 8.90 -15.90 -9.46
N VAL A 341 7.79 -15.78 -8.71
CA VAL A 341 7.20 -14.50 -8.31
C VAL A 341 7.10 -14.43 -6.80
N VAL A 342 7.52 -13.31 -6.23
CA VAL A 342 7.33 -12.95 -4.82
C VAL A 342 6.50 -11.69 -4.72
N PHE A 343 5.85 -11.44 -3.59
CA PHE A 343 5.09 -10.20 -3.37
C PHE A 343 5.84 -9.21 -2.48
N VAL A 344 5.80 -7.94 -2.87
CA VAL A 344 6.35 -6.83 -2.10
C VAL A 344 5.21 -5.92 -1.67
N LEU A 345 5.14 -5.65 -0.37
CA LEU A 345 4.11 -4.80 0.21
C LEU A 345 4.43 -3.32 -0.05
N VAL A 346 3.54 -2.63 -0.74
CA VAL A 346 3.71 -1.23 -1.15
C VAL A 346 2.55 -0.38 -0.65
N GLU A 347 2.87 0.80 -0.09
CA GLU A 347 1.90 1.82 0.32
C GLU A 347 1.81 2.91 -0.75
N PHE A 348 0.61 3.15 -1.27
CA PHE A 348 0.34 4.21 -2.23
C PHE A 348 -0.48 5.32 -1.58
N GLN A 349 0.01 6.55 -1.68
CA GLN A 349 -0.67 7.76 -1.23
C GLN A 349 -0.94 8.67 -2.42
N ILE A 350 -2.21 8.97 -2.70
CA ILE A 350 -2.61 9.86 -3.78
C ILE A 350 -3.42 11.04 -3.22
N LEU A 351 -3.12 12.22 -3.73
CA LEU A 351 -3.80 13.47 -3.42
C LEU A 351 -3.62 14.50 -4.55
N ASP A 352 -4.43 15.54 -4.60
CA ASP A 352 -4.24 16.68 -5.51
C ASP A 352 -3.35 17.77 -4.90
N ILE A 353 -2.85 18.71 -5.72
CA ILE A 353 -1.99 19.81 -5.27
C ILE A 353 -2.63 20.60 -4.13
N ALA A 354 -3.91 20.97 -4.26
CA ALA A 354 -4.57 21.83 -3.27
C ALA A 354 -4.70 21.11 -1.92
N THR A 355 -5.03 19.82 -1.95
CA THR A 355 -5.01 18.96 -0.75
C THR A 355 -3.61 18.83 -0.16
N ALA A 356 -2.56 18.69 -0.99
CA ALA A 356 -1.18 18.55 -0.50
C ALA A 356 -0.73 19.79 0.28
N GLN A 357 -0.98 20.97 -0.29
CA GLN A 357 -0.70 22.24 0.36
C GLN A 357 -1.50 22.40 1.66
N SER A 358 -2.79 22.04 1.64
CA SER A 358 -3.64 22.11 2.84
C SER A 358 -3.20 21.14 3.94
N ASN A 359 -2.67 19.96 3.60
CA ASN A 359 -2.18 19.01 4.59
C ASN A 359 -0.86 19.46 5.23
N GLU A 360 -0.04 20.20 4.48
CA GLU A 360 1.26 20.71 4.93
C GLU A 360 1.11 21.99 5.78
N GLN A 361 0.03 22.74 5.59
CA GLN A 361 -0.28 23.96 6.35
C GLN A 361 -1.15 23.65 7.59
N GLY A 362 -0.59 23.80 8.80
CA GLY A 362 -1.34 23.80 10.07
C GLY A 362 -1.03 22.64 11.04
N GLU A 363 -1.91 22.38 12.00
CA GLU A 363 -1.75 21.36 13.07
C GLU A 363 -1.72 19.89 12.55
N SER A 364 -2.05 19.69 11.27
CA SER A 364 -2.04 18.39 10.58
C SER A 364 -0.71 18.10 9.86
N SER A 365 0.28 18.99 9.98
CA SER A 365 1.59 18.84 9.33
C SER A 365 2.34 17.59 9.78
N HIS A 366 3.27 17.13 8.92
CA HIS A 366 4.08 15.95 9.17
C HIS A 366 4.97 16.09 10.42
N SER A 367 5.51 17.30 10.67
CA SER A 367 6.30 17.60 11.86
C SER A 367 5.45 17.48 13.13
N ALA A 368 4.24 18.07 13.15
CA ALA A 368 3.32 17.97 14.28
C ALA A 368 2.88 16.52 14.54
N TYR A 369 2.72 15.71 13.48
CA TYR A 369 2.45 14.27 13.59
C TYR A 369 3.59 13.52 14.30
N LYS A 370 4.85 13.73 13.88
CA LYS A 370 6.02 13.11 14.53
C LYS A 370 6.15 13.54 15.99
N THR A 371 5.92 14.82 16.30
CA THR A 371 5.93 15.32 17.68
C THR A 371 4.89 14.62 18.55
N ARG A 372 3.65 14.43 18.04
CA ARG A 372 2.60 13.67 18.75
C ARG A 372 2.99 12.21 18.98
N GLN A 373 3.61 11.55 18.00
CA GLN A 373 4.08 10.18 18.15
C GLN A 373 5.19 10.07 19.19
N HIS A 374 6.21 10.92 19.15
CA HIS A 374 7.30 10.91 20.12
C HIS A 374 6.81 11.19 21.54
N ALA A 375 5.88 12.14 21.71
CA ALA A 375 5.24 12.41 23.00
C ALA A 375 4.53 11.16 23.54
N ARG A 376 3.76 10.45 22.70
CA ARG A 376 3.09 9.20 23.08
C ARG A 376 4.05 8.06 23.40
N VAL A 377 5.16 7.94 22.66
CA VAL A 377 6.22 6.97 23.00
C VAL A 377 6.82 7.28 24.37
N ARG A 378 7.16 8.54 24.63
CA ARG A 378 7.69 8.97 25.93
C ARG A 378 6.73 8.68 27.08
N GLU A 379 5.45 9.00 26.92
CA GLU A 379 4.42 8.68 27.92
C GLU A 379 4.34 7.18 28.22
N ARG A 380 4.33 6.33 27.18
CA ARG A 380 4.25 4.87 27.35
C ARG A 380 5.51 4.28 27.98
N MET A 381 6.69 4.77 27.61
CA MET A 381 7.98 4.26 28.09
C MET A 381 8.32 4.76 29.50
N LEU A 382 8.11 6.04 29.76
CA LEU A 382 8.49 6.69 31.02
C LEU A 382 7.38 6.65 32.08
N ARG A 383 6.15 6.27 31.70
CA ARG A 383 4.95 6.32 32.58
C ARG A 383 4.73 7.68 33.25
N ALA A 384 5.28 8.74 32.68
CA ALA A 384 5.14 10.10 33.17
C ALA A 384 3.98 10.78 32.44
N PRO A 385 3.05 11.47 33.13
CA PRO A 385 2.05 12.28 32.47
C PRO A 385 2.74 13.42 31.71
N THR A 386 2.30 13.70 30.48
CA THR A 386 2.69 14.93 29.78
C THR A 386 2.31 16.15 30.62
N GLU A 387 3.28 17.01 30.92
CA GLU A 387 3.05 18.31 31.55
C GLU A 387 2.01 19.09 30.73
N GLY A 388 0.80 19.15 31.26
CA GLY A 388 -0.29 19.91 30.70
C GLY A 388 0.00 21.39 30.82
N LYS A 389 -0.04 22.08 29.68
CA LYS A 389 -0.19 23.54 29.50
C LYS A 389 -0.60 24.26 30.80
N ASN A 390 0.33 25.02 31.37
CA ASN A 390 0.04 26.03 32.39
C ASN A 390 -1.04 27.00 31.88
N LYS A 391 -2.28 26.78 32.32
CA LYS A 391 -3.34 27.79 32.37
C LYS A 391 -3.81 27.88 33.81
N ASN A 392 -3.22 28.80 34.56
CA ASN A 392 -3.95 29.92 35.17
C ASN A 392 -3.00 30.66 36.10
N GLY A 393 -2.68 31.90 35.73
CA GLY A 393 -2.30 32.89 36.72
C GLY A 393 -3.46 33.00 37.69
N ASN A 394 -3.23 32.64 38.95
CA ASN A 394 -4.08 33.11 40.02
C ASN A 394 -3.26 34.03 40.90
N LYS A 395 -3.81 35.24 41.02
CA LYS A 395 -3.28 36.35 41.79
C LYS A 395 -3.17 35.96 43.26
N THR A 396 -2.13 36.51 43.86
CA THR A 396 -1.87 36.68 45.28
C THR A 396 -3.15 36.99 46.07
N GLU A 397 -3.47 36.16 47.07
CA GLU A 397 -4.28 36.56 48.22
C GLU A 397 -3.61 36.00 49.49
N ALA A 398 -3.37 36.90 50.42
CA ALA A 398 -2.61 36.70 51.66
C ALA A 398 -3.34 35.80 52.67
N PRO A 399 -2.61 35.13 53.59
CA PRO A 399 -3.23 34.31 54.62
C PRO A 399 -3.87 35.18 55.72
N PRO A 400 -5.05 34.83 56.26
CA PRO A 400 -5.56 35.48 57.47
C PRO A 400 -4.89 34.90 58.72
N GLU A 401 -4.45 35.78 59.60
CA GLU A 401 -3.92 35.47 60.94
C GLU A 401 -4.98 34.89 61.89
N PRO A 402 -4.57 34.11 62.90
CA PRO A 402 -5.48 33.40 63.80
C PRO A 402 -6.00 34.31 64.91
N LYS A 403 -7.27 34.17 65.28
CA LYS A 403 -7.76 34.61 66.59
C LYS A 403 -7.92 33.40 67.51
N ALA A 404 -7.12 33.43 68.58
CA ALA A 404 -7.21 32.56 69.73
C ALA A 404 -8.40 32.94 70.63
N ASP A 405 -8.68 32.00 71.54
CA ASP A 405 -9.44 32.13 72.77
C ASP A 405 -10.98 32.07 72.67
N ASP A 406 -11.68 31.25 73.45
CA ASP A 406 -11.23 30.26 74.43
C ASP A 406 -12.42 29.38 74.86
N MET A 407 -12.07 28.23 75.42
CA MET A 407 -12.69 27.63 76.59
C MET A 407 -14.11 27.04 76.51
N LEU A 408 -14.11 25.70 76.67
CA LEU A 408 -14.77 24.92 77.73
C LEU A 408 -15.75 23.85 77.26
N GLY A 409 -15.40 22.61 77.62
CA GLY A 409 -16.33 21.78 78.40
C GLY A 409 -16.84 20.51 77.73
N ARG A 410 -16.09 19.42 77.95
CA ARG A 410 -16.54 18.07 78.37
C ARG A 410 -18.06 17.80 78.32
N VAL A 411 -18.45 16.68 77.70
CA VAL A 411 -18.52 15.34 78.35
C VAL A 411 -18.14 14.28 77.34
#